data_AF-A0A815RJ68-F1
#
_entry.id   AF-A0A815RJ68-F1
#
_cell.length_a   1.000
_cell.length_b   1.000
_cell.length_c   1.000
_cell.angle_alpha   90.00
_cell.angle_beta   90.00
_cell.angle_gamma   90.00
#
_symmetry.space_group_name_H-M   'P 1'
#
loop_
_entity.id
_entity.type
_entity.pdbx_description
1 polymer ?
#
loop_
_entity_poly.entity_id
_entity_poly.type
_entity_poly.pdbx_seq_one_letter_code
_entity_poly.pdbx_strand_id
1 'polypeptide(L)'
;LVVLFMGDLNENYHPRRILREAGYVDCFAELRLPTPITHPQRPSEPKEDIQVGTTLDWIMQNKYARPILANALQNVFCTGGYSVSDHCPVMCIYEIGAGPYVSNAKQDFCGKNIVK
;
A
#
# COMPACT_ATOMS: atom_id res chain seq x y z
N LEU A 1 13.33 16.30 -3.94
CA LEU A 1 13.77 15.33 -2.91
C LEU A 1 12.92 14.08 -3.03
N VAL A 2 13.50 12.90 -2.83
CA VAL A 2 12.76 11.63 -2.72
C VAL A 2 11.99 11.65 -1.40
N VAL A 3 10.69 11.41 -1.45
CA VAL A 3 9.85 11.36 -0.24
C VAL A 3 9.00 10.11 -0.26
N LEU A 4 9.05 9.37 0.83
CA LEU A 4 8.18 8.26 1.15
C LEU A 4 7.36 8.62 2.39
N PHE A 5 6.05 8.41 2.33
CA PHE A 5 5.14 8.54 3.46
C PHE A 5 4.51 7.17 3.69
N MET A 6 4.61 6.63 4.91
CA MET A 6 4.19 5.26 5.18
C MET A 6 3.68 5.07 6.61
N GLY A 7 2.81 4.08 6.78
CA GLY A 7 2.30 3.66 8.08
C GLY A 7 0.87 3.11 7.99
N ASP A 8 0.34 2.75 9.15
CA ASP A 8 -1.07 2.48 9.37
C ASP A 8 -1.85 3.80 9.43
N LEU A 9 -2.75 4.00 8.47
CA LEU A 9 -3.59 5.19 8.38
C LEU A 9 -5.03 4.95 8.89
N ASN A 10 -5.32 3.73 9.36
CA ASN A 10 -6.62 3.29 9.88
C ASN A 10 -7.80 3.53 8.91
N GLU A 11 -7.53 3.70 7.62
CA GLU A 11 -8.55 3.94 6.60
C GLU A 11 -8.01 3.58 5.19
N ASN A 12 -8.87 3.02 4.34
CA ASN A 12 -8.55 2.53 3.01
C ASN A 12 -8.74 3.53 1.86
N TYR A 13 -9.42 4.66 2.07
CA TYR A 13 -9.82 5.58 1.00
C TYR A 13 -9.35 7.02 1.23
N HIS A 14 -9.75 7.67 2.32
CA HIS A 14 -9.56 9.12 2.48
C HIS A 14 -8.10 9.57 2.48
N PRO A 15 -7.18 8.91 3.23
CA PRO A 15 -5.77 9.31 3.25
C PRO A 15 -5.13 9.23 1.86
N ARG A 16 -5.45 8.19 1.08
CA ARG A 16 -4.95 8.03 -0.29
C ARG A 16 -5.44 9.10 -1.23
N ARG A 17 -6.73 9.44 -1.18
CA ARG A 17 -7.30 10.50 -2.01
C ARG A 17 -6.59 11.83 -1.75
N ILE A 18 -6.44 12.21 -0.48
CA ILE A 18 -5.81 13.47 -0.07
C ILE A 18 -4.33 13.52 -0.48
N LEU A 19 -3.57 12.46 -0.21
CA LEU A 19 -2.16 12.39 -0.56
C LEU A 19 -1.94 12.37 -2.08
N ARG A 20 -2.88 11.77 -2.84
CA ARG A 20 -2.90 11.83 -4.30
C ARG A 20 -3.11 13.23 -4.86
N GLU A 21 -3.99 14.01 -4.25
CA GLU A 21 -4.15 15.43 -4.58
C GLU A 21 -2.86 16.24 -4.30
N ALA A 22 -2.07 15.81 -3.32
CA ALA A 22 -0.76 16.38 -3.01
C ALA A 22 0.41 15.85 -3.87
N GLY A 23 0.14 14.98 -4.85
CA GLY A 23 1.15 14.43 -5.77
C GLY A 23 1.91 13.21 -5.25
N TYR A 24 1.35 12.50 -4.27
CA TYR A 24 1.83 11.20 -3.81
C TYR A 24 0.93 10.07 -4.34
N VAL A 25 1.46 8.89 -4.58
CA VAL A 25 0.68 7.75 -5.07
C VAL A 25 1.08 6.51 -4.28
N ASP A 26 0.13 5.61 -3.98
CA ASP A 26 0.48 4.35 -3.31
C ASP A 26 1.25 3.42 -4.26
N CYS A 27 2.16 2.63 -3.71
CA CYS A 27 2.99 1.71 -4.48
C CYS A 27 2.18 0.68 -5.28
N PHE A 28 1.02 0.24 -4.79
CA PHE A 28 0.16 -0.72 -5.50
C PHE A 28 -0.50 -0.08 -6.72
N ALA A 29 -1.13 1.09 -6.57
CA ALA A 29 -1.74 1.82 -7.65
C ALA A 29 -0.73 2.21 -8.74
N GLU A 30 0.47 2.64 -8.34
CA GLU A 30 1.55 2.97 -9.26
C GLU A 30 2.01 1.77 -10.09
N LEU A 31 2.09 0.59 -9.47
CA LEU A 31 2.42 -0.67 -10.14
C LEU A 31 1.21 -1.34 -10.82
N ARG A 32 0.02 -0.73 -10.76
CA ARG A 32 -1.27 -1.29 -11.24
C ARG A 32 -1.59 -2.65 -10.64
N LEU A 33 -1.23 -2.84 -9.38
CA LEU A 33 -1.52 -4.03 -8.60
C LEU A 33 -2.86 -3.87 -7.87
N PRO A 34 -3.55 -4.98 -7.56
CA PRO A 34 -4.67 -4.94 -6.62
C PRO A 34 -4.17 -4.46 -5.27
N THR A 35 -5.00 -3.73 -4.55
CA THR A 35 -4.72 -3.36 -3.17
C THR A 35 -4.90 -4.59 -2.26
N PRO A 36 -3.84 -5.07 -1.58
CA PRO A 36 -3.95 -6.24 -0.71
C PRO A 36 -4.56 -5.87 0.65
N ILE A 37 -5.22 -6.84 1.29
CA ILE A 37 -5.65 -6.73 2.69
C ILE A 37 -4.40 -6.68 3.57
N THR A 38 -4.37 -5.76 4.53
CA THR A 38 -3.29 -5.67 5.51
C THR A 38 -3.78 -5.96 6.93
N HIS A 39 -5.08 -5.90 7.19
CA HIS A 39 -5.66 -6.25 8.49
C HIS A 39 -7.04 -6.92 8.32
N PRO A 40 -7.40 -7.95 9.11
CA PRO A 40 -6.54 -8.64 10.08
C PRO A 40 -5.66 -9.70 9.37
N GLN A 41 -4.42 -9.87 9.84
CA GLN A 41 -3.58 -11.00 9.44
C GLN A 41 -4.05 -12.29 10.12
N ARG A 42 -4.36 -13.32 9.32
CA ARG A 42 -4.91 -14.58 9.82
C ARG A 42 -3.85 -15.69 9.95
N PRO A 43 -3.95 -16.56 10.98
CA PRO A 43 -4.91 -16.52 12.09
C PRO A 43 -4.71 -15.30 12.99
N SER A 44 -5.81 -14.67 13.40
CA SER A 44 -5.79 -13.49 14.28
C SER A 44 -6.43 -13.81 15.63
N GLU A 45 -6.48 -12.84 16.55
CA GLU A 45 -7.27 -13.02 17.77
C GLU A 45 -8.77 -13.18 17.43
N PRO A 46 -9.57 -13.92 18.23
CA PRO A 46 -10.97 -14.17 17.92
C PRO A 46 -11.83 -12.90 17.67
N LYS A 47 -11.47 -11.77 18.31
CA LYS A 47 -12.12 -10.48 18.11
C LYS A 47 -11.77 -9.84 16.77
N GLU A 48 -10.55 -10.08 16.29
CA GLU A 48 -10.06 -9.59 15.00
C GLU A 48 -10.57 -10.45 13.85
N ASP A 49 -10.75 -11.77 14.06
CA ASP A 49 -11.15 -12.70 13.01
C ASP A 49 -12.53 -12.39 12.39
N ILE A 50 -13.42 -11.75 13.16
CA ILE A 50 -14.75 -11.29 12.70
C ILE A 50 -14.70 -9.99 11.88
N GLN A 51 -13.57 -9.28 11.89
CA GLN A 51 -13.39 -8.05 11.13
C GLN A 51 -13.25 -8.35 9.63
N VAL A 52 -13.83 -7.47 8.81
CA VAL A 52 -13.71 -7.55 7.35
C VAL A 52 -12.29 -7.15 6.95
N GLY A 53 -11.69 -7.94 6.04
CA GLY A 53 -10.37 -7.65 5.51
C GLY A 53 -10.30 -6.27 4.87
N THR A 54 -9.40 -5.43 5.38
CA THR A 54 -9.23 -4.03 4.98
C THR A 54 -7.74 -3.73 4.75
N THR A 55 -7.47 -2.78 3.85
CA THR A 55 -6.12 -2.21 3.68
C THR A 55 -6.01 -0.94 4.51
N LEU A 56 -5.20 -1.01 5.55
CA LEU A 56 -4.98 0.10 6.48
C LEU A 56 -3.55 0.65 6.39
N ASP A 57 -2.62 -0.19 5.95
CA ASP A 57 -1.19 0.11 5.87
C ASP A 57 -0.81 0.54 4.46
N TRP A 58 -0.15 1.68 4.35
CA TRP A 58 0.17 2.29 3.06
C TRP A 58 1.63 2.67 2.97
N ILE A 59 2.20 2.55 1.76
CA ILE A 59 3.45 3.19 1.37
C ILE A 59 3.15 4.06 0.15
N MET A 60 3.39 5.36 0.31
CA MET A 60 3.10 6.40 -0.66
C MET A 60 4.39 7.09 -1.06
N GLN A 61 4.54 7.39 -2.34
CA GLN A 61 5.75 8.01 -2.88
C GLN A 61 5.41 9.23 -3.74
N ASN A 62 6.32 10.20 -3.77
CA ASN A 62 6.29 11.25 -4.79
C ASN A 62 6.95 10.78 -6.10
N LYS A 63 6.88 11.62 -7.14
CA LYS A 63 7.45 11.35 -8.47
C LYS A 63 8.97 11.10 -8.53
N TYR A 64 9.70 11.14 -7.41
CA TYR A 64 11.16 10.93 -7.38
C TYR A 64 11.56 9.54 -6.82
N ALA A 65 10.60 8.72 -6.36
CA ALA A 65 10.83 7.36 -5.91
C ALA A 65 10.01 6.39 -6.77
N ARG A 66 10.62 5.71 -7.73
CA ARG A 66 9.88 4.81 -8.64
C ARG A 66 9.74 3.43 -7.99
N PRO A 67 8.53 2.95 -7.67
CA PRO A 67 8.38 1.58 -7.18
C PRO A 67 8.65 0.61 -8.34
N ILE A 68 9.29 -0.51 -8.02
CA ILE A 68 9.58 -1.59 -8.98
C ILE A 68 8.95 -2.93 -8.58
N LEU A 69 8.62 -3.10 -7.29
CA LEU A 69 7.96 -4.26 -6.74
C LEU A 69 7.24 -3.86 -5.45
N ALA A 70 6.02 -4.36 -5.22
CA ALA A 70 5.29 -4.19 -3.97
C ALA A 70 4.52 -5.45 -3.60
N ASN A 71 4.39 -5.73 -2.30
CA ASN A 71 3.60 -6.84 -1.77
C ASN A 71 3.16 -6.56 -0.32
N ALA A 72 2.08 -7.18 0.13
CA ALA A 72 1.76 -7.31 1.55
C ALA A 72 2.01 -8.76 1.95
N LEU A 73 2.93 -8.98 2.89
CA LEU A 73 3.34 -10.34 3.25
C LEU A 73 2.30 -10.97 4.17
N GLN A 74 1.60 -11.97 3.64
CA GLN A 74 0.68 -12.82 4.38
C GLN A 74 1.43 -13.97 5.04
N ASN A 75 0.82 -14.60 6.05
CA ASN A 75 1.31 -15.81 6.69
C ASN A 75 2.69 -15.66 7.35
N VAL A 76 2.96 -14.49 7.93
CA VAL A 76 4.20 -14.24 8.67
C VAL A 76 4.02 -14.71 10.12
N PHE A 77 4.53 -15.91 10.41
CA PHE A 77 4.34 -16.57 11.70
C PHE A 77 5.63 -16.67 12.51
N CYS A 78 5.50 -16.56 13.83
CA CYS A 78 6.58 -16.92 14.75
C CYS A 78 6.69 -18.45 14.87
N THR A 79 7.74 -18.93 15.55
CA THR A 79 8.00 -20.38 15.75
C THR A 79 6.83 -21.14 16.39
N GLY A 80 5.91 -20.45 17.06
CA GLY A 80 4.69 -21.03 17.65
C GLY A 80 3.48 -21.10 16.72
N GLY A 81 3.58 -20.65 15.46
CA GLY A 81 2.45 -20.63 14.51
C GLY A 81 1.48 -19.47 14.69
N TYR A 82 1.78 -18.52 15.58
CA TYR A 82 1.01 -17.30 15.77
C TYR A 82 1.49 -16.21 14.81
N SER A 83 0.57 -15.36 14.37
CA SER A 83 0.93 -14.16 13.62
C SER A 83 1.83 -13.27 14.48
N VAL A 84 2.87 -12.69 13.88
CA VAL A 84 3.78 -11.76 14.57
C VAL A 84 3.16 -10.39 14.85
N SER A 85 2.05 -10.10 14.17
CA SER A 85 1.26 -8.87 14.25
C SER A 85 -0.16 -9.17 13.75
N ASP A 86 -1.16 -8.43 14.21
CA ASP A 86 -2.51 -8.42 13.63
C ASP A 86 -2.56 -7.69 12.27
N HIS A 87 -1.48 -7.01 11.88
CA HIS A 87 -1.27 -6.41 10.56
C HIS A 87 -0.25 -7.19 9.71
N CYS A 88 -0.46 -7.17 8.39
CA CYS A 88 0.44 -7.71 7.37
C CYS A 88 1.43 -6.61 6.96
N PRO A 89 2.76 -6.85 7.01
CA PRO A 89 3.72 -5.83 6.60
C PRO A 89 3.62 -5.57 5.10
N VAL A 90 3.50 -4.28 4.74
CA VAL A 90 3.62 -3.81 3.36
C VAL A 90 5.09 -3.61 3.03
N MET A 91 5.54 -4.20 1.93
CA MET A 91 6.90 -4.10 1.43
C MET A 91 6.88 -3.49 0.03
N CYS A 92 7.80 -2.57 -0.24
CA CYS A 92 8.00 -2.00 -1.56
C CYS A 92 9.48 -1.79 -1.84
N ILE A 93 9.93 -2.12 -3.05
CA ILE A 93 11.28 -1.87 -3.55
C ILE A 93 11.22 -0.66 -4.48
N TYR A 94 12.17 0.27 -4.31
CA TYR A 94 12.26 1.50 -5.08
C TYR A 94 13.56 1.59 -5.87
N GLU A 95 13.45 2.13 -7.09
CA GLU A 95 14.57 2.71 -7.81
C GLU A 95 14.63 4.22 -7.51
N ILE A 96 15.81 4.69 -7.10
CA ILE A 96 16.06 6.09 -6.75
C ILE A 96 17.17 6.65 -7.65
N GLY A 97 16.98 7.85 -8.19
CA GLY A 97 18.04 8.59 -8.92
C GLY A 97 17.70 8.96 -10.37
N ALA A 98 16.65 8.40 -10.95
CA ALA A 98 16.23 8.68 -12.32
C ALA A 98 15.21 9.84 -12.42
N GLY A 99 15.59 11.06 -12.00
CA GLY A 99 14.75 12.27 -12.16
C GLY A 99 13.31 12.14 -11.62
N PRO A 100 12.37 13.02 -12.02
CA PRO A 100 10.97 12.73 -11.83
C PRO A 100 10.54 11.64 -12.82
N TYR A 101 10.07 10.48 -12.33
CA TYR A 101 9.51 9.45 -13.20
C TYR A 101 8.08 9.82 -13.62
N VAL A 102 7.66 9.32 -14.79
CA VAL A 102 6.28 9.47 -15.26
C VAL A 102 5.44 8.40 -14.56
N SER A 103 4.51 8.85 -13.71
CA SER A 103 3.59 7.94 -13.03
C SER A 103 2.69 7.19 -14.02
N ASN A 104 2.56 5.89 -13.80
CA ASN A 104 1.66 4.99 -14.51
C ASN A 104 0.22 5.08 -14.02
N ALA A 105 -0.01 5.73 -12.87
CA ALA A 105 -1.32 5.96 -12.28
C ALA A 105 -1.96 7.20 -12.92
N LYS A 106 -2.51 7.04 -14.12
CA LYS A 106 -3.50 7.97 -14.67
C LYS A 106 -4.89 7.37 -14.50
N GLN A 107 -5.54 7.69 -13.39
CA GLN A 107 -6.95 7.35 -13.18
C GLN A 107 -7.76 8.64 -13.06
N ASP A 108 -8.96 8.67 -13.63
CA ASP A 108 -9.91 9.75 -13.34
C ASP A 108 -10.38 9.67 -11.88
N PHE A 109 -11.14 10.67 -11.42
CA PHE A 109 -11.67 10.74 -10.05
C PHE A 109 -12.60 9.55 -9.71
N CYS A 110 -13.04 8.79 -10.71
CA CYS A 110 -13.89 7.61 -10.58
C CYS A 110 -13.10 6.28 -10.61
N GLY A 111 -11.77 6.32 -10.58
CA GLY A 111 -10.93 5.12 -10.54
C GLY A 111 -10.82 4.39 -11.89
N LYS A 112 -11.27 4.99 -13.00
CA LYS A 112 -11.05 4.39 -14.32
C LYS A 112 -9.64 4.69 -14.80
N ASN A 113 -8.94 3.64 -15.21
CA ASN A 113 -7.65 3.77 -15.90
C ASN A 113 -7.86 4.53 -17.21
N ILE A 114 -7.24 5.71 -17.33
CA ILE A 114 -7.22 6.47 -18.58
C ILE A 114 -6.07 5.91 -19.40
N VAL A 115 -6.39 4.96 -20.29
CA VAL A 115 -5.47 4.54 -21.35
C VAL A 115 -5.43 5.65 -22.40
N LYS A 116 -4.23 5.98 -22.89
CA LYS A 116 -4.10 6.85 -24.08
C LYS A 116 -4.66 6.14 -25.31
#